data_AF-A0A2D8XGJ6-F1
#
_entry.id   AF-A0A2D8XGJ6-F1
#
_cell.length_a   1.000
_cell.length_b   1.000
_cell.length_c   1.000
_cell.angle_alpha   90.00
_cell.angle_beta   90.00
_cell.angle_gamma   90.00
#
_symmetry.space_group_name_H-M   'P 1'
#
loop_
_entity.id
_entity.type
_entity.pdbx_description
1 polymer ?
#
loop_
_entity_poly.entity_id
_entity_poly.type
_entity_poly.pdbx_seq_one_letter_code
_entity_poly.pdbx_strand_id
1 'polypeptide(L)'
;MFAAQLDGYQRRKDRTVGLRFVTQELTTNDVAQIDSQLDRFGIMYFRGEETMNKDEVEELDNIELDLYDDRKTQSQRLRNVLYRVWETQGDGDFKDFYKVETEKIINHYKTKLPDE
;
A
#
# COMPACT_ATOMS: atom_id res chain seq x y z
N MET A 1 0.24 9.70 19.05
CA MET A 1 -0.13 10.87 18.22
C MET A 1 0.56 12.08 18.81
N PHE A 2 1.32 12.82 18.02
CA PHE A 2 2.05 14.01 18.47
C PHE A 2 1.40 15.25 17.86
N ALA A 3 1.19 16.29 18.67
CA ALA A 3 0.82 17.60 18.14
C ALA A 3 2.05 18.19 17.44
N ALA A 4 1.93 18.47 16.14
CA ALA A 4 3.02 18.99 15.34
C ALA A 4 2.52 20.04 14.33
N GLN A 5 3.36 21.04 14.07
CA GLN A 5 3.14 22.08 13.08
C GLN A 5 4.04 21.83 11.86
N LEU A 6 3.50 21.99 10.65
CA LEU A 6 4.30 22.02 9.43
C LEU A 6 5.16 23.29 9.44
N ASP A 7 6.47 23.13 9.63
CA ASP A 7 7.45 24.22 9.68
C ASP A 7 7.96 24.57 8.27
N GLY A 8 8.08 23.57 7.40
CA GLY A 8 8.51 23.80 6.03
C GLY A 8 8.50 22.55 5.15
N TYR A 9 8.76 22.77 3.87
CA TYR A 9 8.92 21.70 2.89
C TYR A 9 10.05 22.04 1.92
N GLN A 10 10.70 21.00 1.39
CA GLN A 10 11.77 21.11 0.42
C GLN A 10 11.51 20.19 -0.77
N ARG A 11 11.33 20.78 -1.96
CA ARG A 11 11.21 20.01 -3.21
C ARG A 11 12.56 19.46 -3.62
N ARG A 12 12.60 18.19 -4.04
CA ARG A 12 13.77 17.50 -4.57
C ARG A 12 13.69 17.39 -6.10
N LYS A 13 14.83 17.14 -6.74
CA LYS A 13 14.95 17.08 -8.22
C LYS A 13 14.16 15.93 -8.83
N ASP A 14 13.95 14.85 -8.08
CA ASP A 14 13.19 13.65 -8.43
C ASP A 14 11.66 13.82 -8.23
N ARG A 15 11.19 15.06 -8.08
CA ARG A 15 9.78 15.42 -7.79
C ARG A 15 9.27 14.97 -6.43
N THR A 16 10.11 14.40 -5.57
CA THR A 16 9.76 14.13 -4.18
C THR A 16 9.85 15.40 -3.33
N VAL A 17 9.24 15.38 -2.15
CA VAL A 17 9.23 16.52 -1.22
C VAL A 17 9.62 16.03 0.17
N GLY A 18 10.59 16.67 0.79
CA GLY A 18 10.86 16.52 2.22
C GLY A 18 9.93 17.45 3.01
N LEU A 19 9.22 16.92 4.00
CA LEU A 19 8.38 17.69 4.91
C LEU A 19 9.11 17.82 6.26
N ARG A 20 9.05 19.00 6.90
CA ARG A 20 9.56 19.24 8.24
C ARG A 20 8.41 19.61 9.16
N PHE A 21 8.23 18.82 10.21
CA PHE A 21 7.29 19.09 11.29
C PHE A 21 8.04 19.39 12.58
N VAL A 22 7.51 20.34 13.34
CA VAL A 22 8.02 20.72 14.67
C VAL A 22 6.94 20.45 15.71
N THR A 23 7.32 19.87 16.84
CA THR A 23 6.42 19.59 17.97
C THR A 23 6.59 20.65 19.04
N GLN A 24 5.68 20.66 20.03
CA GLN A 24 5.95 21.32 21.31
C GLN A 24 7.04 20.55 22.09
N GLU A 25 7.37 21.03 23.29
CA GLU A 25 8.32 20.36 24.19
C GLU A 25 7.91 18.90 24.41
N LEU A 26 8.86 18.00 24.20
CA LEU A 26 8.66 16.55 24.31
C LEU A 26 9.41 16.02 25.53
N THR A 27 8.86 14.99 26.17
CA THR A 27 9.60 14.25 27.18
C THR A 27 10.66 13.35 26.52
N THR A 28 11.65 12.89 27.30
CA THR A 28 12.65 11.92 26.83
C THR A 28 12.00 10.66 26.22
N ASN A 29 10.87 10.21 26.77
CA ASN A 29 10.16 9.03 26.28
C ASN A 29 9.50 9.28 24.92
N ASP A 30 8.95 10.48 24.71
CA ASP A 30 8.32 10.86 23.43
C ASP A 30 9.36 10.93 22.31
N VAL A 31 10.55 11.46 22.62
CA VAL A 31 11.68 11.46 21.68
C VAL A 31 12.10 10.04 21.32
N ALA A 32 12.21 9.14 22.31
CA ALA A 32 12.54 7.74 22.05
C ALA A 32 11.50 7.03 21.17
N GLN A 33 10.21 7.39 21.30
CA GLN A 33 9.16 6.88 20.41
C GLN A 33 9.36 7.37 18.97
N ILE A 34 9.69 8.65 18.76
CA ILE A 34 9.97 9.18 17.41
C ILE A 34 11.20 8.48 16.82
N ASP A 35 12.28 8.35 17.60
CA ASP A 35 13.50 7.68 17.14
C ASP A 35 13.26 6.22 16.75
N SER A 36 12.35 5.53 17.44
CA SER A 36 11.99 4.14 17.09
C SER A 36 11.33 3.99 15.71
N GLN A 37 10.81 5.09 15.14
CA GLN A 37 10.17 5.12 13.82
C GLN A 37 11.12 5.57 12.70
N LEU A 38 12.37 5.91 13.00
CA LEU A 38 13.36 6.24 11.98
C LEU A 38 13.50 5.09 10.97
N ASP A 39 13.65 5.45 9.70
CA ASP A 39 13.75 4.54 8.54
C ASP A 39 12.55 3.62 8.30
N ARG A 40 11.41 3.86 8.95
CA ARG A 40 10.15 3.15 8.69
C ARG A 40 9.25 3.91 7.74
N PHE A 41 8.53 3.19 6.89
CA PHE A 41 7.42 3.75 6.11
C PHE A 41 6.16 3.78 6.96
N GLY A 42 5.35 4.82 6.79
CA GLY A 42 4.08 4.97 7.49
C GLY A 42 3.21 6.02 6.82
N ILE A 43 1.95 6.08 7.24
CA ILE A 43 1.03 7.13 6.83
C ILE A 43 1.12 8.28 7.82
N MET A 44 1.17 9.49 7.27
CA MET A 44 1.08 10.70 8.04
C MET A 44 -0.27 11.36 7.76
N TYR A 45 -1.10 11.44 8.78
CA TYR A 45 -2.31 12.25 8.76
C TYR A 45 -2.00 13.63 9.31
N PHE A 46 -2.17 14.66 8.50
CA PHE A 46 -1.99 16.05 8.88
C PHE A 46 -3.26 16.82 8.54
N ARG A 47 -3.89 17.41 9.57
CA ARG A 47 -5.07 18.24 9.40
C ARG A 47 -4.82 19.64 9.94
N GLY A 48 -5.30 20.65 9.23
CA GLY A 48 -5.21 22.06 9.63
C GLY A 48 -6.29 22.53 10.61
N GLU A 49 -7.12 21.63 11.16
CA GLU A 49 -8.26 21.96 12.03
C GLU A 49 -8.21 21.18 13.37
N GLU A 50 -8.79 21.75 14.44
CA GLU A 50 -8.62 21.28 15.83
C GLU A 50 -9.46 20.03 16.20
N THR A 51 -10.65 19.79 15.62
CA THR A 51 -11.59 18.77 16.12
C THR A 51 -11.63 17.50 15.28
N MET A 52 -11.08 16.37 15.77
CA MET A 52 -11.02 15.08 15.06
C MET A 52 -12.44 14.61 14.67
N ASN A 53 -12.74 14.44 13.37
CA ASN A 53 -13.99 13.77 13.00
C ASN A 53 -13.76 12.26 13.12
N LYS A 54 -14.72 11.53 13.71
CA LYS A 54 -14.60 10.08 13.90
C LYS A 54 -14.47 9.34 12.57
N ASP A 55 -15.10 9.86 11.52
CA ASP A 55 -15.06 9.29 10.18
C ASP A 55 -13.63 9.31 9.58
N GLU A 56 -12.82 10.33 9.88
CA GLU A 56 -11.44 10.46 9.37
C GLU A 56 -10.49 9.41 9.99
N VAL A 57 -10.80 8.95 11.21
CA VAL A 57 -10.01 7.93 11.91
C VAL A 57 -10.27 6.56 11.30
N GLU A 58 -11.54 6.26 11.03
CA GLU A 58 -11.92 5.02 10.34
C GLU A 58 -11.33 4.98 8.93
N GLU A 59 -11.26 6.12 8.22
CA GLU A 59 -10.57 6.19 6.92
C GLU A 59 -9.09 5.84 7.03
N LEU A 60 -8.37 6.31 8.06
CA LEU A 60 -6.96 5.98 8.28
C LEU A 60 -6.72 4.51 8.59
N ASP A 61 -7.59 3.90 9.42
CA ASP A 61 -7.51 2.47 9.76
C ASP A 61 -7.80 1.57 8.53
N ASN A 62 -8.58 2.08 7.58
CA ASN A 62 -8.87 1.40 6.31
C ASN A 62 -7.78 1.58 5.24
N ILE A 63 -6.75 2.41 5.48
CA ILE A 63 -5.64 2.52 4.53
C ILE A 63 -4.77 1.27 4.62
N GLU A 64 -4.93 0.38 3.64
CA GLU A 64 -4.06 -0.78 3.45
C GLU A 64 -2.63 -0.32 3.11
N LEU A 65 -1.74 -0.37 4.11
CA LEU A 65 -0.30 -0.18 3.95
C LEU A 65 0.37 -1.32 3.16
N ASP A 66 -0.33 -2.43 2.94
CA ASP A 66 0.13 -3.63 2.22
C ASP A 66 0.58 -3.33 0.77
N LEU A 67 0.15 -2.20 0.20
CA LEU A 67 0.65 -1.69 -1.09
C LEU A 67 2.14 -1.35 -1.08
N TYR A 68 2.72 -1.08 0.10
CA TYR A 68 4.15 -0.74 0.25
C TYR A 68 5.00 -1.92 0.74
N ASP A 69 4.40 -2.90 1.41
CA ASP A 69 5.11 -4.07 1.95
C ASP A 69 5.19 -5.26 0.98
N ASP A 70 4.28 -5.40 0.00
CA ASP A 70 4.32 -6.53 -0.93
C ASP A 70 4.34 -6.07 -2.40
N ARG A 71 5.54 -6.12 -3.01
CA ARG A 71 5.91 -5.57 -4.33
C ARG A 71 5.17 -6.16 -5.54
N LYS A 72 4.06 -6.90 -5.37
CA LYS A 72 3.34 -7.55 -6.48
C LYS A 72 1.83 -7.45 -6.33
N THR A 73 1.15 -6.89 -7.34
CA THR A 73 -0.32 -6.90 -7.42
C THR A 73 -0.86 -8.33 -7.43
N GLN A 74 -2.13 -8.54 -7.05
CA GLN A 74 -2.76 -9.87 -7.11
C GLN A 74 -2.65 -10.51 -8.50
N SER A 75 -2.82 -9.72 -9.56
CA SER A 75 -2.61 -10.19 -10.94
C SER A 75 -1.16 -10.63 -11.20
N GLN A 76 -0.18 -9.90 -10.66
CA GLN A 76 1.24 -10.28 -10.76
C GLN A 76 1.55 -11.55 -9.94
N ARG A 77 0.94 -11.72 -8.76
CA ARG A 77 1.05 -12.95 -7.96
C ARG A 77 0.48 -14.15 -8.71
N LEU A 78 -0.74 -14.03 -9.23
CA LEU A 78 -1.40 -15.08 -10.02
C LEU A 78 -0.55 -15.47 -11.23
N ARG A 79 -0.07 -14.50 -12.00
CA ARG A 79 0.81 -14.75 -13.16
C ARG A 79 2.09 -15.49 -12.78
N ASN A 80 2.73 -15.13 -11.66
CA ASN A 80 3.95 -15.81 -11.21
C ASN A 80 3.69 -17.25 -10.78
N VAL A 81 2.57 -17.53 -10.11
CA VAL A 81 2.19 -18.90 -9.73
C VAL A 81 1.91 -19.73 -10.99
N LEU A 82 1.14 -19.20 -11.93
CA LEU A 82 0.87 -19.86 -13.21
C LEU A 82 2.17 -20.14 -13.99
N TYR A 83 3.15 -19.24 -13.94
CA TYR A 83 4.46 -19.46 -14.55
C TYR A 83 5.19 -20.67 -13.93
N ARG A 84 5.21 -20.77 -12.59
CA ARG A 84 5.79 -21.94 -11.90
C ARG A 84 5.10 -23.25 -12.27
N VAL A 85 3.78 -23.23 -12.43
CA VAL A 85 3.02 -24.41 -12.87
C VAL A 85 3.41 -24.81 -14.29
N TRP A 86 3.49 -23.84 -15.21
CA TRP A 86 3.92 -24.08 -16.59
C TRP A 86 5.35 -24.64 -16.66
N GLU A 87 6.29 -24.15 -15.84
CA GLU A 87 7.66 -24.69 -15.75
C GLU A 87 7.69 -26.20 -15.43
N THR A 88 6.68 -26.73 -14.72
CA THR A 88 6.61 -28.17 -14.40
C THR A 88 5.96 -29.01 -15.49
N GLN A 89 5.18 -28.41 -16.39
CA GLN A 89 4.44 -29.12 -17.44
C GLN A 89 5.19 -29.13 -18.78
N GLY A 90 6.08 -28.15 -19.00
CA GLY A 90 7.15 -28.22 -20.01
C GLY A 90 6.71 -28.19 -21.48
N ASP A 91 5.46 -27.82 -21.78
CA ASP A 91 4.94 -27.84 -23.15
C ASP A 91 4.34 -26.48 -23.58
N GLY A 92 4.70 -26.03 -24.78
CA GLY A 92 4.21 -24.78 -25.40
C GLY A 92 4.74 -23.46 -24.82
N ASP A 93 4.25 -22.33 -25.35
CA ASP A 93 4.56 -20.97 -24.86
C ASP A 93 3.74 -20.64 -23.60
N PHE A 94 4.40 -20.08 -22.58
CA PHE A 94 3.74 -19.58 -21.37
C PHE A 94 2.61 -18.59 -21.68
N LYS A 95 2.73 -17.80 -22.75
CA LYS A 95 1.68 -16.84 -23.13
C LYS A 95 0.36 -17.52 -23.44
N ASP A 96 0.42 -18.65 -24.16
CA ASP A 96 -0.76 -19.43 -24.53
C ASP A 96 -1.32 -20.16 -23.31
N PHE A 97 -0.45 -20.76 -22.49
CA PHE A 97 -0.83 -21.37 -21.22
C PHE A 97 -1.55 -20.37 -20.30
N TYR A 98 -0.96 -19.18 -20.09
CA TYR A 98 -1.51 -18.13 -19.25
C TYR A 98 -2.90 -17.72 -19.74
N LYS A 99 -3.07 -17.50 -21.05
CA LYS A 99 -4.36 -17.14 -21.64
C LYS A 99 -5.41 -18.20 -21.36
N VAL A 100 -5.09 -19.48 -21.60
CA VAL A 100 -6.03 -20.60 -21.37
C VAL A 100 -6.43 -20.69 -19.90
N GLU A 101 -5.48 -20.64 -18.98
CA GLU A 101 -5.76 -20.73 -17.54
C GLU A 101 -6.55 -19.52 -17.02
N THR A 102 -6.22 -18.31 -17.45
CA THR A 102 -6.99 -17.13 -17.05
C THR A 102 -8.41 -17.15 -17.61
N GLU A 103 -8.63 -17.68 -18.81
CA GLU A 103 -9.96 -17.75 -19.40
C GLU A 103 -10.84 -18.79 -18.68
N LYS A 104 -10.25 -19.89 -18.19
CA LYS A 104 -10.95 -20.83 -17.30
C LYS A 104 -11.43 -20.15 -16.01
N ILE A 105 -10.56 -19.36 -15.39
CA ILE A 105 -10.90 -18.60 -14.17
C ILE A 105 -12.03 -17.61 -14.47
N ILE A 106 -11.91 -16.84 -15.56
CA ILE A 106 -12.94 -15.87 -15.97
C ILE A 106 -14.27 -16.59 -16.20
N ASN A 107 -14.28 -17.68 -16.95
CA ASN A 107 -15.51 -18.43 -17.22
C ASN A 107 -16.12 -19.04 -15.95
N HIS A 108 -15.31 -19.53 -15.02
CA HIS A 108 -15.77 -20.03 -13.73
C HIS A 108 -16.54 -18.98 -12.91
N TYR A 109 -16.13 -17.71 -12.99
CA TYR A 109 -16.83 -16.63 -12.30
C TYR A 109 -17.98 -16.06 -13.12
N LYS A 110 -17.88 -16.03 -14.46
CA LYS A 110 -18.99 -15.66 -15.34
C LYS A 110 -20.22 -16.54 -15.12
N THR A 111 -20.04 -17.85 -14.92
CA THR A 111 -21.16 -18.77 -14.64
C THR A 111 -21.86 -18.54 -13.30
N LYS A 112 -21.31 -17.67 -12.44
CA LYS A 112 -21.88 -17.32 -11.13
C LYS A 112 -22.54 -15.94 -11.13
N LEU A 113 -22.45 -15.19 -12.23
CA LEU A 113 -23.17 -13.94 -12.37
C LEU A 113 -24.66 -14.25 -12.51
N PRO A 114 -25.56 -13.48 -11.88
CA PRO A 114 -26.98 -13.59 -12.15
C PRO A 114 -27.24 -13.33 -13.64
N ASP A 115 -28.18 -14.09 -14.22
CA ASP A 115 -28.70 -13.77 -15.55
C ASP A 115 -29.35 -12.37 -15.50
N GLU A 116 -29.01 -11.50 -16.45
CA GLU A 116 -29.62 -10.16 -16.59
C GLU A 116 -31.14 -10.23 -16.82
#